data_AF-A0A8S3ZQM8-F1
#
_entry.id   AF-A0A8S3ZQM8-F1
#
_cell.length_a   1.000
_cell.length_b   1.000
_cell.length_c   1.000
_cell.angle_alpha   90.00
_cell.angle_beta   90.00
_cell.angle_gamma   90.00
#
_symmetry.space_group_name_H-M   'P 1'
#
loop_
_entity.id
_entity.type
_entity.pdbx_description
1 polymer ?
#
loop_
_entity_poly.entity_id
_entity_poly.type
_entity_poly.pdbx_seq_one_letter_code
_entity_poly.pdbx_strand_id
1 'polypeptide(L)' 'MASKPVLRNLLMSETKVNFVIALTSALVVSAAYKFGVEHRRKRKIDEFFKTYDAEAAFERMQKAGVFRLYNPAKEE' A
#
# COMPACT_ATOMS: atom_id res chain seq x y z
N MET A 1 -7.32 26.43 47.21
CA MET A 1 -8.73 25.99 47.20
C MET A 1 -8.98 25.27 45.89
N ALA A 2 -9.35 23.98 45.90
CA ALA A 2 -9.59 23.24 44.67
C ALA A 2 -10.84 23.81 43.95
N SER A 3 -10.75 24.06 42.65
CA SER A 3 -11.89 24.48 41.83
C SER A 3 -12.95 23.40 41.80
N LYS A 4 -14.23 23.78 41.86
CA LYS A 4 -15.34 22.81 41.89
C LYS A 4 -15.33 21.92 40.63
N PRO A 5 -15.37 20.59 40.79
CA PRO A 5 -15.36 19.67 39.64
C PRO A 5 -16.68 19.68 38.88
N VAL A 6 -16.62 19.37 37.59
CA VAL A 6 -17.80 19.22 36.73
C VAL A 6 -18.39 17.81 36.93
N LEU A 7 -19.70 17.71 37.22
CA LEU A 7 -20.37 16.44 37.54
C LEU A 7 -21.50 16.07 36.57
N ARG A 8 -21.68 16.83 35.49
CA ARG A 8 -22.75 16.62 34.48
C ARG A 8 -22.16 16.62 33.09
N ASN A 9 -22.80 15.89 32.17
CA ASN A 9 -22.42 15.79 30.75
C ASN A 9 -21.00 15.25 30.49
N LEU A 10 -20.41 14.53 31.44
CA LEU A 10 -19.06 13.95 31.33
C LEU A 10 -18.93 13.06 30.07
N LEU A 11 -19.90 12.17 29.86
CA LEU A 11 -19.93 11.29 28.68
C LEU A 11 -19.97 12.07 27.35
N MET A 12 -20.78 13.13 27.28
CA MET A 12 -20.89 13.94 26.07
C MET A 12 -19.59 14.69 25.79
N SER A 13 -18.91 15.17 26.85
CA SER A 13 -17.59 15.81 26.74
C SER A 13 -16.54 14.84 26.23
N GLU A 14 -16.44 13.66 26.83
CA GLU A 14 -15.46 12.65 26.41
C GLU A 14 -15.72 12.13 25.00
N THR A 15 -16.98 11.87 24.66
CA THR A 15 -17.36 11.39 23.32
C THR A 15 -16.95 12.37 22.23
N LYS A 16 -17.09 13.68 22.47
CA LYS A 16 -16.65 14.71 21.49
C LYS A 16 -15.15 14.66 21.26
N VAL A 17 -14.36 14.54 22.32
CA VAL A 17 -12.89 14.46 22.22
C VAL A 17 -12.49 13.17 21.51
N ASN A 18 -13.04 12.03 21.92
CA ASN A 18 -12.75 10.73 21.31
C ASN A 18 -13.16 10.71 19.82
N PHE A 19 -14.26 11.35 19.45
CA PHE A 19 -14.70 11.44 18.06
C PHE A 19 -13.70 12.21 17.19
N VAL A 20 -13.19 13.35 17.69
CA VAL A 20 -12.17 14.12 16.95
C VAL A 20 -10.88 13.31 16.81
N ILE A 21 -10.45 12.60 17.86
CA ILE A 21 -9.26 11.73 17.82
C ILE A 21 -9.47 10.58 16.83
N ALA A 22 -10.64 9.94 16.84
CA ALA A 22 -10.96 8.85 15.92
C ALA A 22 -10.95 9.33 14.46
N LEU A 23 -11.56 10.48 14.17
CA LEU A 23 -11.60 11.02 12.80
C LEU A 23 -10.21 11.42 12.31
N THR A 24 -9.43 12.11 13.15
CA THR A 24 -8.07 12.54 12.79
C THR A 24 -7.14 11.35 12.59
N SER A 25 -7.17 10.36 13.48
CA SER A 25 -6.37 9.13 13.33
C SER A 25 -6.73 8.35 12.07
N ALA A 26 -8.01 8.21 11.74
CA ALA A 26 -8.45 7.54 10.51
C ALA A 26 -7.91 8.23 9.25
N LEU A 27 -7.96 9.57 9.20
CA LEU A 27 -7.41 10.34 8.08
C LEU A 27 -5.89 10.17 7.97
N VAL A 28 -5.17 10.20 9.09
CA VAL A 28 -3.71 10.02 9.11
C VAL A 28 -3.33 8.64 8.59
N VAL A 29 -3.97 7.58 9.07
CA VAL A 29 -3.67 6.20 8.62
C VAL A 29 -4.01 6.02 7.14
N SER A 30 -5.14 6.57 6.69
CA SER A 30 -5.53 6.52 5.28
C SER A 30 -4.51 7.21 4.37
N ALA A 31 -4.07 8.41 4.75
CA ALA A 31 -3.03 9.13 4.01
C ALA A 31 -1.70 8.36 4.01
N ALA A 32 -1.28 7.84 5.17
CA ALA A 32 -0.06 7.06 5.29
C ALA A 32 -0.07 5.82 4.38
N TYR A 33 -1.20 5.10 4.30
CA TYR A 33 -1.32 3.95 3.42
C TYR A 33 -1.30 4.36 1.94
N LYS A 34 -2.05 5.40 1.57
CA LYS A 34 -2.12 5.89 0.20
C LYS A 34 -0.73 6.28 -0.34
N PHE A 35 0.01 7.12 0.39
CA PHE A 35 1.33 7.56 -0.04
C PHE A 35 2.42 6.51 0.19
N GLY A 36 2.37 5.78 1.30
CA GLY A 36 3.38 4.80 1.68
C GLY A 36 3.31 3.50 0.88
N VAL A 37 2.12 3.08 0.45
CA VAL A 37 1.92 1.78 -0.19
C VAL A 37 1.38 1.93 -1.61
N GLU A 38 0.22 2.57 -1.78
CA GLU A 38 -0.47 2.61 -3.08
C GLU A 38 0.35 3.34 -4.13
N HIS A 39 0.76 4.58 -3.84
CA HIS A 39 1.57 5.38 -4.77
C HIS A 39 2.91 4.74 -5.07
N ARG A 40 3.58 4.13 -4.09
CA ARG A 40 4.85 3.41 -4.31
C ARG A 40 4.65 2.20 -5.22
N ARG A 41 3.57 1.44 -5.04
CA ARG A 41 3.27 0.27 -5.88
C ARG A 41 2.98 0.68 -7.32
N LYS A 42 2.12 1.69 -7.51
CA LYS A 42 1.80 2.23 -8.85
C LYS A 42 3.07 2.71 -9.55
N ARG A 43 3.88 3.53 -8.87
CA ARG A 43 5.13 4.04 -9.42
C ARG A 43 6.11 2.92 -9.82
N LYS A 44 6.27 1.87 -9.02
CA LYS A 44 7.13 0.73 -9.37
C LYS A 44 6.67 0.00 -10.63
N ILE A 45 5.35 -0.18 -10.78
CA ILE A 45 4.77 -0.80 -11.97
C ILE A 45 5.04 0.08 -13.19
N ASP A 46 4.79 1.38 -13.08
CA ASP A 46 5.04 2.32 -14.17
C ASP A 46 6.54 2.39 -14.54
N GLU A 47 7.42 2.44 -13.54
CA GLU A 47 8.88 2.41 -13.73
C GLU A 47 9.33 1.13 -14.45
N PHE A 48 8.77 -0.02 -14.08
CA PHE A 48 9.07 -1.29 -14.76
C PHE A 48 8.67 -1.24 -16.24
N PHE A 49 7.44 -0.83 -16.54
CA PHE A 49 6.93 -0.82 -17.92
C PHE A 49 7.54 0.26 -18.81
N LYS A 50 8.14 1.32 -18.26
CA LYS A 50 8.86 2.34 -19.05
C LYS A 50 10.04 1.77 -19.82
N THR A 51 10.72 0.77 -19.27
CA THR A 51 11.94 0.18 -19.86
C THR A 51 11.78 -1.30 -20.16
N TYR A 52 10.55 -1.83 -20.08
CA TYR A 52 10.30 -3.24 -20.28
C TYR A 52 10.27 -3.58 -21.77
N ASP A 53 11.21 -4.41 -22.19
CA ASP A 53 11.23 -5.05 -23.50
C ASP A 53 10.76 -6.51 -23.36
N ALA A 54 9.63 -6.81 -23.99
CA ALA A 54 9.00 -8.12 -23.93
C ALA A 54 9.79 -9.19 -24.69
N GLU A 55 10.42 -8.85 -25.81
CA GLU A 55 11.18 -9.81 -26.63
C GLU A 55 12.46 -10.21 -25.90
N ALA A 56 13.21 -9.23 -25.38
CA ALA A 56 14.40 -9.50 -24.58
C ALA A 56 14.10 -10.26 -23.27
N ALA A 57 12.92 -10.06 -22.68
CA ALA A 57 12.47 -10.85 -21.53
C ALA A 57 12.13 -12.29 -21.92
N PHE A 58 11.45 -12.48 -23.05
CA PHE A 58 11.11 -13.80 -23.59
C PHE A 58 12.36 -14.60 -23.93
N GLU A 59 13.32 -14.02 -24.65
CA GLU A 59 14.58 -14.71 -25.00
C GLU A 59 15.34 -15.18 -23.76
N ARG A 60 15.39 -14.37 -22.70
CA ARG A 60 16.00 -14.74 -21.42
C ARG A 60 15.29 -15.95 -20.78
N MET A 61 13.96 -15.96 -20.80
CA MET A 61 13.16 -17.06 -20.23
C MET A 61 13.22 -18.34 -21.08
N GLN A 62 13.30 -18.20 -22.41
CA GLN A 62 13.47 -19.30 -23.35
C GLN A 62 14.83 -19.98 -23.16
N LYS A 63 15.91 -19.20 -23.11
CA LYS A 63 17.27 -19.72 -22.83
C LYS A 63 17.36 -20.41 -21.47
N ALA A 64 16.60 -19.94 -20.48
CA ALA A 64 16.50 -20.57 -19.17
C ALA A 64 15.64 -21.85 -19.16
N GLY A 65 15.04 -22.25 -20.29
CA GLY A 65 14.25 -23.49 -20.41
C GLY A 65 12.94 -23.50 -19.62
N VAL A 66 12.45 -22.32 -19.21
CA VAL A 66 11.23 -22.20 -18.37
C VAL A 66 9.97 -22.54 -19.17
N PHE A 67 9.99 -22.35 -20.49
CA PHE A 67 8.86 -22.65 -21.35
C PHE A 67 8.81 -24.12 -21.73
N ARG A 68 7.69 -24.79 -21.45
CA ARG A 68 7.48 -26.21 -21.81
C ARG A 68 7.38 -26.46 -23.32
N LEU A 69 6.86 -25.47 -24.06
CA LEU A 69 6.65 -25.49 -25.51
C LEU A 69 7.88 -25.00 -26.29
N TYR A 70 8.69 -24.11 -25.69
CA TYR A 70 9.90 -23.54 -26.28
C TYR A 70 11.11 -23.95 -25.43
N ASN A 71 11.28 -25.25 -25.20
CA ASN A 71 12.40 -25.78 -24.43
C ASN A 71 13.51 -26.25 -25.38
N PRO A 72 14.68 -25.60 -25.42
CA PRO A 72 15.79 -26.06 -26.26
C PRO A 72 16.25 -27.49 -25.90
N ALA A 73 15.99 -27.98 -24.68
CA ALA A 73 16.34 -29.33 -24.24
C ALA A 73 15.36 -30.44 -24.68
N LYS A 74 14.31 -30.12 -25.45
CA LYS A 74 13.41 -31.13 -26.06
C LYS A 74 13.67 -31.34 -27.55
N GLU A 75 14.54 -30.52 -28.15
CA GLU A 75 14.95 -30.66 -29.55
C GLU A 75 16.25 -31.48 -29.72
N GLU A 76 16.95 -31.81 -28.62
CA GLU A 76 17.97 -32.86 -28.51
C GLU A 76 17.35 -34.15 -27.96
#